data_AF-A0A1Q5UAS2-F1
#
_entry.id   AF-A0A1Q5UAS2-F1
#
_cell.length_a   1.000
_cell.length_b   1.000
_cell.length_c   1.000
_cell.angle_alpha   90.00
_cell.angle_beta   90.00
_cell.angle_gamma   90.00
#
_symmetry.space_group_name_H-M   'P 1'
#
loop_
_entity.id
_entity.type
_entity.pdbx_description
1 polymer ?
#
loop_
_entity_poly.entity_id
_entity_poly.type
_entity_poly.pdbx_seq_one_letter_code
_entity_poly.pdbx_strand_id
1 'polypeptide(L)'
;MDKYLDFWNLMAYDYSGSWDTTAGHDASIYASTSNPSSTPFNTDQAVKYYISQGVAASKIVIGMPLYGRSFLNTNGPGTSYTGVGSGSWEKGVWDYKALPQPGAEVVNKFGGVCALEQVQNELNYPSSSYDNLKAGFPSN
;
A
#
# COMPACT_ATOMS: atom_id res chain seq x y z
N MET A 1 -24.35 -3.12 -9.74
CA MET A 1 -23.93 -2.12 -8.72
C MET A 1 -23.44 -0.85 -9.38
N ASP A 2 -22.56 -0.94 -10.39
CA ASP A 2 -21.92 0.22 -11.03
C ASP A 2 -22.86 1.35 -11.50
N LYS A 3 -24.05 1.02 -12.01
CA LYS A 3 -25.06 1.99 -12.48
C LYS A 3 -25.51 3.02 -11.44
N TYR A 4 -25.27 2.75 -10.16
CA TYR A 4 -25.73 3.58 -9.03
C TYR A 4 -24.57 4.22 -8.25
N LEU A 5 -23.32 3.98 -8.65
CA LEU A 5 -22.13 4.51 -7.98
C LEU A 5 -21.43 5.52 -8.87
N ASP A 6 -20.93 6.61 -8.28
CA ASP A 6 -20.08 7.57 -8.98
C ASP A 6 -18.69 6.98 -9.25
N PHE A 7 -18.11 6.32 -8.24
CA PHE A 7 -16.82 5.63 -8.32
C PHE A 7 -16.72 4.54 -7.23
N TRP A 8 -15.68 3.73 -7.34
CA TRP A 8 -15.36 2.61 -6.47
C TRP A 8 -14.04 2.89 -5.77
N ASN A 9 -14.05 2.94 -4.43
CA ASN A 9 -12.81 2.95 -3.66
C ASN A 9 -12.33 1.50 -3.49
N LEU A 10 -11.40 1.08 -4.34
CA LEU A 10 -10.79 -0.24 -4.26
C LEU A 10 -9.80 -0.25 -3.09
N MET A 11 -10.06 -1.07 -2.07
CA MET A 11 -9.14 -1.28 -0.96
C MET A 11 -7.99 -2.19 -1.42
N ALA A 12 -6.98 -1.60 -2.06
CA ALA A 12 -5.82 -2.32 -2.61
C ALA A 12 -4.71 -2.49 -1.56
N TYR A 13 -5.10 -2.98 -0.38
CA TYR A 13 -4.27 -3.20 0.79
C TYR A 13 -4.88 -4.33 1.64
N ASP A 14 -4.24 -4.69 2.75
CA ASP A 14 -4.61 -5.84 3.58
C ASP A 14 -4.51 -7.18 2.85
N TYR A 15 -3.56 -7.30 1.91
CA TYR A 15 -3.29 -8.55 1.20
C TYR A 15 -2.50 -9.56 2.03
N SER A 16 -1.76 -9.10 3.03
CA SER A 16 -0.99 -9.99 3.89
C SER A 16 -0.94 -9.52 5.33
N GLY A 17 -1.26 -10.40 6.28
CA GLY A 17 -1.31 -10.05 7.70
C GLY A 17 -1.19 -11.26 8.62
N SER A 18 -1.61 -11.07 9.88
CA SER A 18 -1.49 -12.10 10.93
C SER A 18 -2.29 -13.39 10.65
N TRP A 19 -3.19 -13.35 9.67
CA TRP A 19 -4.00 -14.48 9.24
C TRP A 19 -3.28 -15.40 8.24
N ASP A 20 -2.14 -14.97 7.68
CA ASP A 20 -1.36 -15.78 6.75
C ASP A 20 -0.38 -16.71 7.46
N THR A 21 0.07 -17.72 6.72
CA THR A 21 1.11 -18.67 7.17
C THR A 21 2.52 -18.20 6.82
N THR A 22 2.65 -17.27 5.87
CA THR A 22 3.92 -16.70 5.41
C THR A 22 3.84 -15.18 5.41
N ALA A 23 4.97 -14.51 5.66
CA ALA A 23 5.07 -13.06 5.53
C ALA A 23 4.85 -12.67 4.05
N GLY A 24 4.11 -11.60 3.79
CA GLY A 24 3.77 -11.19 2.44
C GLY A 24 3.70 -9.67 2.27
N HIS A 25 3.51 -9.24 1.03
CA HIS A 25 3.33 -7.84 0.68
C HIS A 25 1.87 -7.43 0.87
N ASP A 26 1.66 -6.37 1.65
CA ASP A 26 0.32 -5.92 2.04
C ASP A 26 -0.46 -5.23 0.91
N ALA A 27 0.23 -4.59 -0.04
CA ALA A 27 -0.38 -3.77 -1.09
C ALA A 27 0.38 -3.88 -2.42
N SER A 28 0.71 -5.11 -2.85
CA SER A 28 1.39 -5.35 -4.13
C SER A 28 0.52 -4.95 -5.33
N ILE A 29 1.08 -4.17 -6.27
CA ILE A 29 0.38 -3.85 -7.52
C ILE A 29 0.35 -5.07 -8.44
N TYR A 30 1.47 -5.77 -8.57
CA TYR A 30 1.61 -6.95 -9.43
C TYR A 30 2.00 -8.18 -8.62
N ALA A 31 1.66 -9.36 -9.15
CA ALA A 31 2.18 -10.62 -8.63
C ALA A 31 3.68 -10.74 -8.91
N SER A 32 4.44 -11.20 -7.92
CA SER A 32 5.86 -11.50 -8.06
C SER A 32 6.03 -12.83 -8.80
N THR A 33 6.71 -12.80 -9.95
CA THR A 33 7.06 -14.02 -10.70
C THR A 33 8.22 -14.79 -10.06
N SER A 34 9.13 -14.06 -9.40
CA SER A 34 10.33 -14.63 -8.76
C SER A 34 10.08 -15.17 -7.36
N ASN A 35 9.07 -14.66 -6.66
CA ASN A 35 8.68 -15.09 -5.31
C ASN A 35 7.15 -15.04 -5.18
N PRO A 36 6.41 -15.97 -5.81
CA PRO A 36 4.95 -15.93 -5.82
C PRO A 36 4.32 -15.98 -4.41
N SER A 37 4.98 -16.69 -3.48
CA SER A 37 4.53 -16.81 -2.10
C SER A 37 4.51 -15.48 -1.35
N SER A 38 5.25 -14.45 -1.79
CA SER A 38 5.23 -13.15 -1.15
C SER A 38 4.08 -12.24 -1.59
N THR A 39 3.42 -12.56 -2.70
CA THR A 39 2.30 -11.77 -3.25
C THR A 39 1.09 -12.67 -3.47
N PRO A 40 0.41 -13.12 -2.40
CA PRO A 40 -0.79 -13.96 -2.52
C PRO A 40 -1.91 -13.24 -3.29
N PHE A 41 -1.96 -11.91 -3.20
CA PHE A 41 -2.86 -11.04 -3.96
C PHE A 41 -2.09 -9.91 -4.66
N ASN A 42 -2.72 -9.31 -5.66
CA ASN A 42 -2.19 -8.15 -6.37
C ASN A 42 -3.31 -7.27 -6.92
N THR A 43 -3.05 -5.97 -6.99
CA THR A 43 -4.02 -4.95 -7.39
C THR A 43 -4.41 -5.06 -8.87
N ASP A 44 -3.46 -5.38 -9.74
CA ASP A 44 -3.66 -5.51 -11.19
C ASP A 44 -4.74 -6.57 -11.51
N GLN A 45 -4.69 -7.72 -10.84
CA GLN A 45 -5.69 -8.77 -10.98
C GLN A 45 -7.09 -8.30 -10.55
N ALA A 46 -7.18 -7.57 -9.43
CA ALA A 46 -8.45 -7.02 -8.95
C ALA A 46 -9.01 -5.99 -9.95
N VAL A 47 -8.21 -5.03 -10.40
CA VAL A 47 -8.62 -4.00 -11.38
C VAL A 47 -9.10 -4.65 -12.69
N LYS A 48 -8.33 -5.61 -13.22
CA LYS A 48 -8.72 -6.37 -14.42
C LYS A 48 -10.03 -7.11 -14.23
N TYR A 49 -10.26 -7.69 -13.06
CA TYR A 49 -11.53 -8.35 -12.75
C TYR A 49 -12.69 -7.35 -12.80
N TYR A 50 -12.60 -6.20 -12.13
CA TYR A 50 -13.66 -5.17 -12.16
C TYR A 50 -13.97 -4.69 -13.59
N ILE A 51 -12.93 -4.43 -14.38
CA ILE A 51 -13.08 -4.03 -15.78
C ILE A 51 -13.74 -5.14 -16.60
N SER A 52 -13.37 -6.41 -16.39
CA SER A 52 -14.00 -7.55 -17.07
C SER A 52 -15.50 -7.69 -16.74
N GLN A 53 -15.93 -7.20 -15.58
CA GLN A 53 -17.32 -7.17 -15.15
C GLN A 53 -18.08 -5.91 -15.61
N GLY A 54 -17.46 -5.07 -16.44
CA GLY A 54 -18.08 -3.89 -17.06
C GLY A 54 -17.96 -2.60 -16.25
N VAL A 55 -17.12 -2.55 -15.21
CA VAL A 55 -16.82 -1.29 -14.51
C VAL A 55 -15.82 -0.48 -15.33
N ALA A 56 -16.16 0.78 -15.62
CA ALA A 56 -15.25 1.68 -16.32
C ALA A 56 -14.01 1.97 -15.45
N ALA A 57 -12.81 1.85 -16.03
CA ALA A 57 -11.55 2.06 -15.31
C ALA A 57 -11.46 3.45 -14.64
N SER A 58 -12.02 4.49 -15.28
CA SER A 58 -12.07 5.85 -14.73
C SER A 58 -12.90 5.99 -13.45
N LYS A 59 -13.72 4.98 -13.12
CA LYS A 59 -14.51 4.93 -11.89
C LYS A 59 -13.80 4.15 -10.78
N ILE A 60 -12.61 3.60 -11.01
CA ILE A 60 -11.90 2.81 -10.00
C ILE A 60 -10.82 3.70 -9.36
N VAL A 61 -11.01 4.03 -8.10
CA VAL A 61 -10.04 4.75 -7.28
C VAL A 61 -9.23 3.73 -6.49
N ILE A 62 -7.92 3.69 -6.69
CA ILE A 62 -7.03 2.76 -5.98
C ILE A 62 -6.71 3.35 -4.61
N GLY A 63 -7.20 2.70 -3.56
CA GLY A 63 -6.84 3.01 -2.18
C GLY A 63 -5.45 2.51 -1.85
N MET A 64 -4.67 3.30 -1.13
CA MET A 64 -3.32 2.95 -0.66
C MET A 64 -3.27 2.97 0.87
N PRO A 65 -2.52 2.05 1.51
CA PRO A 65 -2.42 2.04 2.96
C PRO A 65 -1.47 3.15 3.45
N LEU A 66 -1.86 3.84 4.52
CA LEU A 66 -1.01 4.77 5.26
C LEU A 66 -0.42 4.13 6.52
N TYR A 67 -0.22 2.82 6.46
CA TYR A 67 0.35 1.98 7.50
C TYR A 67 1.13 0.83 6.86
N GLY A 68 1.95 0.15 7.65
CA GLY A 68 2.62 -1.09 7.27
C GLY A 68 2.23 -2.23 8.20
N ARG A 69 2.20 -3.45 7.66
CA ARG A 69 2.02 -4.69 8.43
C ARG A 69 3.36 -5.34 8.75
N SER A 70 3.55 -5.78 9.99
CA SER A 70 4.80 -6.36 10.46
C SER A 70 4.72 -7.87 10.67
N PHE A 71 5.84 -8.54 10.35
CA PHE A 71 6.05 -9.96 10.56
C PHE A 71 7.38 -10.15 11.28
N LEU A 72 7.38 -10.91 12.38
CA LEU A 72 8.58 -11.20 13.17
C LEU A 72 9.10 -12.60 12.89
N ASN A 73 10.38 -12.83 13.20
CA ASN A 73 11.03 -14.14 13.09
C ASN A 73 10.84 -14.77 11.70
N THR A 74 11.04 -13.96 10.67
CA THR A 74 10.92 -14.35 9.27
C THR A 74 12.25 -14.12 8.55
N ASN A 75 12.52 -14.93 7.53
CA ASN A 75 13.67 -14.72 6.64
C ASN A 75 13.38 -13.71 5.52
N GLY A 76 12.15 -13.18 5.48
CA GLY A 76 11.69 -12.20 4.50
C GLY A 76 10.35 -12.59 3.85
N PRO A 77 9.87 -11.78 2.91
CA PRO A 77 8.61 -12.03 2.21
C PRO A 77 8.60 -13.40 1.51
N GLY A 78 7.47 -14.11 1.57
CA GLY A 78 7.28 -15.46 1.03
C GLY A 78 7.77 -16.59 1.94
N THR A 79 8.30 -16.26 3.13
CA THR A 79 8.77 -17.25 4.12
C THR A 79 7.90 -17.25 5.36
N SER A 80 7.97 -18.33 6.16
CA SER A 80 7.24 -18.41 7.43
C SER A 80 7.65 -17.28 8.38
N TYR A 81 6.76 -16.97 9.32
CA TYR A 81 7.00 -15.98 10.36
C TYR A 81 6.40 -16.49 11.68
N THR A 82 6.83 -15.92 12.80
CA THR A 82 6.26 -16.21 14.12
C THR A 82 5.98 -14.91 14.85
N GLY A 83 4.70 -14.55 14.89
CA GLY A 83 4.21 -13.33 15.54
C GLY A 83 4.34 -12.08 14.66
N VAL A 84 3.49 -11.09 14.93
CA VAL A 84 3.48 -9.80 14.21
C VAL A 84 4.06 -8.65 15.04
N GLY A 85 4.38 -8.91 16.30
CA GLY A 85 4.95 -7.93 17.21
C GLY A 85 3.96 -6.88 17.71
N SER A 86 4.50 -5.77 18.19
CA SER A 86 3.73 -4.59 18.58
C SER A 86 3.24 -3.81 17.35
N GLY A 87 2.64 -2.66 17.58
CA GLY A 87 2.34 -1.68 16.54
C GLY A 87 2.11 -0.31 17.14
N SER A 88 1.83 0.68 16.28
CA SER A 88 1.56 2.06 16.71
C SER A 88 0.33 2.14 17.61
N TRP A 89 -0.73 1.45 17.21
CA TRP A 89 -2.03 1.43 17.90
C TRP A 89 -2.56 0.02 18.09
N GLU A 90 -2.26 -0.87 17.15
CA GLU A 90 -2.70 -2.26 17.14
C GLU A 90 -1.54 -3.18 16.83
N LYS A 91 -1.55 -4.41 17.37
CA LYS A 91 -0.46 -5.37 17.14
C LYS A 91 -0.29 -5.67 15.66
N GLY A 92 0.93 -5.59 15.16
CA GLY A 92 1.24 -5.89 13.77
C GLY A 92 0.98 -4.75 12.78
N VAL A 93 0.54 -3.58 13.24
CA VAL A 93 0.21 -2.43 12.39
C VAL A 93 0.98 -1.19 12.85
N TRP A 94 1.75 -0.62 11.93
CA TRP A 94 2.56 0.58 12.19
C TRP A 94 2.12 1.72 11.29
N ASP A 95 1.85 2.89 11.87
CA ASP A 95 1.59 4.10 11.10
C ASP A 95 2.77 4.39 10.17
N TYR A 96 2.49 4.82 8.93
CA TYR A 96 3.55 5.14 7.96
C TYR A 96 4.55 6.17 8.49
N LYS A 97 4.09 7.19 9.22
CA LYS A 97 4.94 8.23 9.85
C LYS A 97 5.91 7.70 10.91
N ALA A 98 5.69 6.49 11.41
CA ALA A 98 6.54 5.82 12.39
C ALA A 98 7.54 4.84 11.73
N LEU A 99 7.50 4.71 10.41
CA LEU A 99 8.39 3.88 9.62
C LEU A 99 9.39 4.75 8.82
N PRO A 100 10.62 4.25 8.56
CA PRO A 100 11.20 3.01 9.07
C PRO A 100 11.59 3.12 10.55
N GLN A 101 11.58 2.00 11.27
CA GLN A 101 12.06 1.96 12.65
C GLN A 101 13.59 2.04 12.73
N PRO A 102 14.16 2.52 13.84
CA PRO A 102 15.60 2.51 14.05
C PRO A 102 16.19 1.10 13.86
N GLY A 103 17.22 1.00 13.02
CA GLY A 103 17.86 -0.28 12.68
C GLY A 103 17.17 -1.08 11.57
N ALA A 104 16.04 -0.61 11.03
CA ALA A 104 15.43 -1.18 9.84
C ALA A 104 15.98 -0.52 8.57
N GLU A 105 16.19 -1.33 7.54
CA GLU A 105 16.56 -0.86 6.21
C GLU A 105 15.35 -0.94 5.26
N VAL A 106 15.13 0.13 4.50
CA VAL A 106 14.10 0.15 3.46
C VAL A 106 14.65 -0.56 2.22
N VAL A 107 14.07 -1.72 1.90
CA VAL A 107 14.45 -2.49 0.72
C VAL A 107 13.47 -2.20 -0.42
N ASN A 108 13.93 -1.47 -1.43
CA ASN A 108 13.12 -1.11 -2.61
C ASN A 108 12.95 -2.27 -3.63
N LYS A 109 13.25 -3.51 -3.23
CA LYS A 109 13.09 -4.71 -4.08
C LYS A 109 12.59 -5.91 -3.26
N PHE A 110 11.31 -6.23 -3.45
CA PHE A 110 10.80 -7.37 -4.25
C PHE A 110 9.42 -6.94 -4.79
N GLY A 111 9.27 -6.80 -6.12
CA GLY A 111 8.08 -6.23 -6.78
C GLY A 111 8.35 -5.06 -7.76
N GLY A 112 9.47 -4.35 -7.58
CA GLY A 112 10.06 -3.45 -8.59
C GLY A 112 9.48 -2.03 -8.67
N VAL A 113 10.37 -1.04 -8.67
CA VAL A 113 10.08 0.40 -8.85
C VAL A 113 9.81 0.83 -10.31
N CYS A 114 9.95 -0.10 -11.28
CA CYS A 114 9.90 0.20 -12.71
C CYS A 114 8.48 0.39 -13.29
N ALA A 115 7.43 0.19 -12.49
CA ALA A 115 6.03 0.31 -12.90
C ALA A 115 5.24 1.35 -12.10
N LEU A 116 5.91 2.06 -11.19
CA LEU A 116 5.30 3.18 -10.46
C LEU A 116 5.55 4.46 -11.25
N GLU A 117 4.50 5.23 -11.48
CA GLU A 117 4.62 6.60 -11.96
C GLU A 117 5.43 7.41 -10.94
N GLN A 118 6.64 7.81 -11.32
CA GLN A 118 7.56 8.58 -10.49
C GLN A 118 7.25 10.09 -10.54
N VAL A 119 5.97 10.45 -10.51
CA VAL A 119 5.56 11.85 -10.36
C VAL A 119 5.64 12.18 -8.86
N GLN A 120 6.28 13.30 -8.54
CA GLN A 120 6.34 13.80 -7.18
C GLN A 120 4.91 13.94 -6.66
N ASN A 121 4.58 13.18 -5.61
CA ASN A 121 3.27 13.25 -4.99
C ASN A 121 3.10 14.67 -4.43
N GLU A 122 2.17 15.45 -4.99
CA GLU A 122 1.83 16.84 -4.60
C GLU A 122 1.18 16.93 -3.20
N LEU A 123 1.45 15.95 -2.33
CA LEU A 123 1.03 15.97 -0.94
C LEU A 123 2.06 16.73 -0.11
N ASN A 124 2.07 18.05 -0.28
CA ASN A 124 2.80 18.95 0.57
C ASN A 124 2.02 19.06 1.90
N TYR A 125 2.54 18.49 2.98
CA TYR A 125 1.97 18.60 4.33
C TYR A 125 2.75 19.65 5.12
N PRO A 126 2.31 20.92 5.15
CA PRO A 126 2.95 21.94 5.96
C PRO A 126 2.77 21.63 7.44
N SER A 127 3.87 21.76 8.20
CA SER A 127 3.94 21.52 9.64
C SER A 127 3.09 22.49 10.47
N SER A 128 2.58 23.57 9.88
CA SER A 128 1.71 24.52 10.56
C SER A 128 0.73 25.19 9.59
N SER A 129 -0.45 25.57 10.09
CA SER A 129 -1.45 26.36 9.36
C SER A 129 -0.96 27.74 8.90
N TYR A 130 0.21 28.18 9.37
CA TYR A 130 0.82 29.46 9.04
C TYR A 130 1.71 29.43 7.80
N ASP A 131 2.18 28.26 7.36
CA ASP A 131 3.04 28.14 6.18
C ASP A 131 2.23 28.31 4.88
N ASN A 132 0.93 27.99 4.91
CA ASN A 132 -0.03 28.23 3.82
C ASN A 132 -0.17 29.72 3.47
N LEU A 133 0.04 30.61 4.43
CA LEU A 133 -0.06 32.05 4.25
C LEU A 133 1.20 32.67 3.62
N LYS A 134 2.34 31.95 3.61
CA LYS A 134 3.61 32.41 3.01
C LYS A 134 3.76 32.02 1.54
N ALA A 135 3.05 30.99 1.08
CA ALA A 135 3.18 30.50 -0.29
C ALA A 135 2.50 31.41 -1.34
N GLY A 136 1.66 32.37 -0.90
CA GLY A 136 0.85 33.19 -1.78
C GLY A 136 -0.28 32.37 -2.43
N PHE A 137 -1.44 32.98 -2.63
CA PHE A 137 -2.48 32.36 -3.43
C PHE A 137 -2.00 32.31 -4.90
N PRO A 138 -2.13 31.17 -5.61
CA PRO A 138 -1.92 31.16 -7.04
C PRO A 138 -2.86 32.17 -7.69
N SER A 139 -2.31 33.15 -8.39
CA SER A 139 -3.07 34.07 -9.23
C SER A 139 -3.82 33.28 -10.31
N ASN A 140 -5.13 33.56 -10.42
CA ASN A 140 -6.07 33.00 -11.40
C ASN A 140 -5.54 32.94 -12.83
#